data_AF-A0A533XNW0-F1
#
_entry.id   AF-A0A533XNW0-F1
#
_cell.length_a   1.000
_cell.length_b   1.000
_cell.length_c   1.000
_cell.angle_alpha   90.00
_cell.angle_beta   90.00
_cell.angle_gamma   90.00
#
_symmetry.space_group_name_H-M   'P 1'
#
loop_
_entity.id
_entity.type
_entity.pdbx_description
1 polymer ?
#
loop_
_entity_poly.entity_id
_entity_poly.type
_entity_poly.pdbx_seq_one_letter_code
_entity_poly.pdbx_strand_id
1 'polypeptide(L)'
;MLNELGRLLVLAAVYFLAARFGLALAFAHTSISPVWPPTGIALASTLIWGYRVWPGILLGAFMANAVLTPVALPVAAAIALGNTLEALTGRFLVQHVLQSSYPFDRADRCFKFVLLGGLSCVVSATIGVASLCLGGFAAWTDFPFLWGTWWLGDTTGLLLVAPLVLALLHGENITWKPRRVIEVLALLVSVLILTDLVFGGWFHMQVLHYALAFTLLPFFMWAGFRFGLRIAMSAMLFVSAVGIWGTIHGVGPFVRADLNESLVLLQSLIGVCAVTILGMTAVLAERNETEQVVNSLNRILQQRVGAGAQELTAVLRALKDSEERFRLLVDNVQDYAVFMLDRNGWIASWNIGAERIKGYQATEIIGRHYSCFYTPEDVVTGRPQSNLIAAAGA
;
A
#
# COMPACT_ATOMS: atom_id res chain seq x y z
N MET A 1 -20.32 21.28 -20.66
CA MET A 1 -19.51 22.39 -21.19
C MET A 1 -19.03 23.38 -20.13
N LEU A 2 -19.90 24.09 -19.38
CA LEU A 2 -19.47 25.08 -18.36
C LEU A 2 -18.51 24.51 -17.29
N ASN A 3 -18.75 23.29 -16.81
CA ASN A 3 -17.86 22.62 -15.86
C ASN A 3 -16.52 22.17 -16.47
N GLU A 4 -16.45 21.90 -17.78
CA GLU A 4 -15.19 21.52 -18.42
C GLU A 4 -14.33 22.74 -18.70
N LEU A 5 -14.90 23.82 -19.23
CA LEU A 5 -14.19 25.07 -19.47
C LEU A 5 -13.64 25.65 -18.15
N GLY A 6 -14.44 25.63 -17.09
CA GLY A 6 -14.00 26.04 -15.75
C GLY A 6 -12.79 25.23 -15.25
N ARG A 7 -12.78 23.91 -15.45
CA ARG A 7 -11.63 23.06 -15.08
C ARG A 7 -10.38 23.42 -15.87
N LEU A 8 -10.51 23.67 -17.18
CA LEU A 8 -9.36 24.07 -18.03
C LEU A 8 -8.77 25.41 -17.60
N LEU A 9 -9.62 26.39 -17.28
CA LEU A 9 -9.18 27.71 -16.81
C LEU A 9 -8.52 27.63 -15.44
N VAL A 10 -9.08 26.85 -14.51
CA VAL A 10 -8.47 26.61 -13.20
C VAL A 10 -7.12 25.92 -13.36
N LEU A 11 -7.02 24.89 -14.22
CA LEU A 11 -5.75 24.22 -14.49
C LEU A 11 -4.71 25.18 -15.08
N ALA A 12 -5.09 26.00 -16.06
CA ALA A 12 -4.20 27.00 -16.64
C ALA A 12 -3.71 28.01 -15.59
N ALA A 13 -4.61 28.49 -14.72
CA ALA A 13 -4.27 29.41 -13.64
C ALA A 13 -3.35 28.76 -12.59
N VAL A 14 -3.64 27.54 -12.16
CA VAL A 14 -2.81 26.78 -11.21
C VAL A 14 -1.43 26.50 -11.81
N TYR A 15 -1.36 26.10 -13.09
CA TYR A 15 -0.10 25.91 -13.80
C TYR A 15 0.70 27.22 -13.83
N PHE A 16 0.08 28.33 -14.23
CA PHE A 16 0.73 29.64 -14.29
C PHE A 16 1.26 30.10 -12.94
N LEU A 17 0.47 29.97 -11.87
CA LEU A 17 0.89 30.34 -10.51
C LEU A 17 2.04 29.45 -10.02
N ALA A 18 1.99 28.16 -10.31
CA ALA A 18 3.05 27.22 -9.98
C ALA A 18 4.34 27.51 -10.76
N ALA A 19 4.22 27.92 -12.03
CA ALA A 19 5.36 28.36 -12.84
C ALA A 19 5.95 29.66 -12.30
N ARG A 20 5.11 30.62 -11.90
CA ARG A 20 5.55 31.87 -11.25
C ARG A 20 6.29 31.58 -9.95
N PHE A 21 5.83 30.61 -9.15
CA PHE A 21 6.54 30.21 -7.94
C PHE A 21 7.89 29.55 -8.27
N GLY A 22 7.94 28.62 -9.23
CA GLY A 22 9.19 27.99 -9.66
C GLY A 22 10.20 29.03 -10.19
N LEU A 23 9.77 29.92 -11.09
CA LEU A 23 10.63 30.97 -11.66
C LEU A 23 11.01 32.05 -10.64
N ALA A 24 10.18 32.33 -9.64
CA ALA A 24 10.57 33.23 -8.54
C ALA A 24 11.73 32.67 -7.71
N LEU A 25 11.91 31.35 -7.73
CA LEU A 25 13.05 30.66 -7.14
C LEU A 25 14.18 30.40 -8.18
N ALA A 26 14.00 30.77 -9.45
CA ALA A 26 15.05 30.70 -10.46
C ALA A 26 15.91 31.98 -10.42
N PHE A 27 17.21 31.85 -10.63
CA PHE A 27 18.11 33.00 -10.68
C PHE A 27 18.45 33.37 -12.13
N ALA A 28 18.63 34.67 -12.38
CA ALA A 28 19.09 35.28 -13.64
C ALA A 28 18.12 35.29 -14.83
N HIS A 29 16.83 35.66 -14.67
CA HIS A 29 15.88 35.83 -15.81
C HIS A 29 15.89 34.68 -16.84
N THR A 30 16.32 33.49 -16.41
CA THR A 30 16.46 32.33 -17.28
C THR A 30 15.11 31.61 -17.31
N SER A 31 14.84 30.90 -18.40
CA SER A 31 13.62 30.09 -18.52
C SER A 31 13.73 28.73 -17.83
N ILE A 32 14.79 28.49 -17.05
CA ILE A 32 15.10 27.20 -16.42
C ILE A 32 14.97 27.34 -14.91
N SER A 33 14.03 26.59 -14.32
CA SER A 33 13.79 26.56 -12.89
C SER A 33 14.48 25.36 -12.24
N PRO A 34 15.02 25.49 -11.00
CA PRO A 34 15.59 24.36 -10.28
C PRO A 34 14.58 23.24 -10.00
N VAL A 35 13.33 23.60 -9.78
CA VAL A 35 12.21 22.67 -9.65
C VAL A 35 11.08 23.24 -10.48
N TRP A 36 10.47 22.42 -11.32
CA TRP A 36 9.32 22.84 -12.14
C TRP A 36 8.02 22.18 -11.64
N PRO A 37 7.36 22.73 -10.59
CA PRO A 37 6.07 22.24 -10.11
C PRO A 37 4.99 22.03 -11.19
N PRO A 38 4.92 22.85 -12.26
CA PRO A 38 3.93 22.67 -13.31
C PRO A 38 3.98 21.31 -14.00
N THR A 39 5.15 20.66 -14.14
CA THR A 39 5.24 19.30 -14.70
C THR A 39 4.43 18.31 -13.87
N GLY A 40 4.60 18.33 -12.55
CA GLY A 40 3.87 17.42 -11.67
C GLY A 40 2.36 17.68 -11.67
N ILE A 41 1.95 18.95 -11.74
CA ILE A 41 0.53 19.35 -11.87
C ILE A 41 -0.04 18.86 -13.20
N ALA A 42 0.69 19.07 -14.30
CA ALA A 42 0.26 18.69 -15.64
C ALA A 42 0.07 17.17 -15.73
N LEU A 43 1.07 16.37 -15.32
CA LEU A 43 0.96 14.91 -15.35
C LEU A 43 -0.14 14.39 -14.41
N ALA A 44 -0.26 14.93 -13.19
CA ALA A 44 -1.34 14.52 -12.29
C ALA A 44 -2.71 14.85 -12.88
N SER A 45 -2.88 16.03 -13.46
CA SER A 45 -4.13 16.46 -14.08
C SER A 45 -4.50 15.59 -15.29
N THR A 46 -3.53 15.20 -16.13
CA THR A 46 -3.78 14.29 -17.24
C THR A 46 -4.15 12.91 -16.72
N LEU A 47 -3.51 12.39 -15.66
CA LEU A 47 -3.86 11.10 -15.04
C LEU A 47 -5.28 11.08 -14.48
N ILE A 48 -5.72 12.15 -13.82
CA ILE A 48 -7.04 12.26 -13.17
C ILE A 48 -8.17 12.53 -14.18
N TRP A 49 -7.98 13.50 -15.09
CA TRP A 49 -9.05 14.01 -15.96
C TRP A 49 -8.91 13.58 -17.43
N GLY A 50 -7.90 12.79 -17.76
CA GLY A 50 -7.69 12.27 -19.10
C GLY A 50 -7.00 13.25 -20.04
N TYR A 51 -6.98 12.92 -21.33
CA TYR A 51 -6.32 13.75 -22.35
C TYR A 51 -7.01 15.09 -22.60
N ARG A 52 -8.27 15.26 -22.20
CA ARG A 52 -9.07 16.48 -22.49
C ARG A 52 -8.53 17.75 -21.86
N VAL A 53 -7.63 17.64 -20.88
CA VAL A 53 -7.07 18.80 -20.15
C VAL A 53 -5.91 19.50 -20.84
N TRP A 54 -5.42 18.94 -21.96
CA TRP A 54 -4.29 19.49 -22.71
C TRP A 54 -4.43 20.98 -23.06
N PRO A 55 -5.62 21.57 -23.39
CA PRO A 55 -5.70 22.99 -23.70
C PRO A 55 -5.41 23.88 -22.49
N GLY A 56 -5.77 23.42 -21.28
CA GLY A 56 -5.48 24.13 -20.03
C GLY A 56 -3.98 24.13 -19.71
N ILE A 57 -3.31 23.00 -19.95
CA ILE A 57 -1.85 22.88 -19.80
C ILE A 57 -1.14 23.79 -20.82
N LEU A 58 -1.53 23.73 -22.09
CA LEU A 58 -0.94 24.54 -23.15
C LEU A 58 -1.12 26.03 -22.86
N LEU A 59 -2.33 26.46 -22.46
CA LEU A 59 -2.61 27.85 -22.13
C LEU A 59 -1.78 28.32 -20.93
N GLY A 60 -1.74 27.53 -19.85
CA GLY A 60 -0.96 27.84 -18.65
C GLY A 60 0.54 27.93 -18.94
N ALA A 61 1.08 26.98 -19.71
CA ALA A 61 2.49 26.95 -20.11
C ALA A 61 2.85 28.10 -21.05
N PHE A 62 1.98 28.42 -22.02
CA PHE A 62 2.19 29.53 -22.93
C PHE A 62 2.18 30.86 -22.18
N MET A 63 1.21 31.10 -21.30
CA MET A 63 1.17 32.30 -20.46
C MET A 63 2.38 32.40 -19.53
N ALA A 64 2.81 31.29 -18.93
CA ALA A 64 3.98 31.29 -18.07
C ALA A 64 5.24 31.73 -18.84
N ASN A 65 5.50 31.15 -20.01
CA ASN A 65 6.68 31.49 -20.80
C ASN A 65 6.56 32.84 -21.50
N ALA A 66 5.37 33.25 -21.95
CA ALA A 66 5.18 34.52 -22.63
C ALA A 66 5.23 35.74 -21.68
N VAL A 67 4.83 35.56 -20.42
CA VAL A 67 4.70 36.66 -19.45
C VAL A 67 5.85 36.70 -18.45
N LEU A 68 6.38 35.55 -18.05
CA LEU A 68 7.35 35.46 -16.94
C LEU A 68 8.81 35.35 -17.40
N THR A 69 9.06 35.11 -18.69
CA THR A 69 10.41 34.97 -19.23
C THR A 69 10.63 35.92 -20.42
N PRO A 70 11.89 36.26 -20.77
CA PRO A 70 12.17 37.23 -21.82
C PRO A 70 12.11 36.65 -23.25
N VAL A 71 11.58 35.44 -23.43
CA VAL A 71 11.60 34.75 -24.73
C VAL A 71 10.55 35.30 -25.69
N ALA A 72 10.81 35.20 -27.00
CA ALA A 72 9.85 35.62 -28.01
C ALA A 72 8.59 34.73 -28.00
N LEU A 73 7.44 35.28 -28.40
CA LEU A 73 6.16 34.54 -28.43
C LEU A 73 6.21 33.21 -29.18
N PRO A 74 6.90 33.07 -30.35
CA PRO A 74 7.03 31.78 -31.02
C PRO A 74 7.81 30.74 -30.19
N VAL A 75 8.83 31.19 -29.46
CA VAL A 75 9.64 30.33 -28.56
C VAL A 75 8.79 29.92 -27.36
N ALA A 76 8.05 30.85 -26.74
CA ALA A 76 7.10 30.53 -25.67
C ALA A 76 6.04 29.50 -26.10
N ALA A 77 5.52 29.62 -27.33
CA ALA A 77 4.58 28.64 -27.89
C ALA A 77 5.23 27.27 -28.10
N ALA A 78 6.47 27.21 -28.59
CA ALA A 78 7.20 25.96 -28.75
C ALA A 78 7.47 25.26 -27.40
N ILE A 79 7.90 26.01 -26.37
CA ILE A 79 8.07 25.48 -25.00
C ILE A 79 6.74 24.96 -24.47
N ALA A 80 5.66 25.72 -24.62
CA ALA A 80 4.34 25.32 -24.15
C ALA A 80 3.83 24.03 -24.82
N LEU A 81 4.10 23.86 -26.12
CA LEU A 81 3.85 22.61 -26.83
C LEU A 81 4.69 21.46 -26.26
N GLY A 82 5.98 21.69 -26.00
CA GLY A 82 6.87 20.71 -25.36
C GLY A 82 6.36 20.23 -24.01
N ASN A 83 6.04 21.15 -23.10
CA ASN A 83 5.51 20.85 -21.77
C ASN A 83 4.15 20.12 -21.84
N THR A 84 3.32 20.46 -22.82
CA THR A 84 2.04 19.77 -23.04
C THR A 84 2.28 18.35 -23.53
N LEU A 85 3.14 18.16 -24.53
CA LEU A 85 3.48 16.85 -25.08
C LEU A 85 4.16 15.94 -24.05
N GLU A 86 5.00 16.49 -23.18
CA GLU A 86 5.53 15.78 -22.01
C GLU A 86 4.39 15.19 -21.16
N ALA A 87 3.42 16.01 -20.75
CA ALA A 87 2.34 15.55 -19.87
C ALA A 87 1.43 14.50 -20.55
N LEU A 88 1.20 14.60 -21.86
CA LEU A 88 0.45 13.61 -22.62
C LEU A 88 1.25 12.31 -22.81
N THR A 89 2.56 12.42 -23.07
CA THR A 89 3.48 11.28 -23.18
C THR A 89 3.59 10.55 -21.85
N GLY A 90 3.75 11.28 -20.75
CA GLY A 90 3.78 10.73 -19.40
C GLY A 90 2.49 9.97 -19.07
N ARG A 91 1.32 10.54 -19.38
CA ARG A 91 0.04 9.81 -19.25
C ARG A 91 0.03 8.55 -20.11
N PHE A 92 0.41 8.64 -21.38
CA PHE A 92 0.41 7.52 -22.31
C PHE A 92 1.26 6.37 -21.76
N LEU A 93 2.51 6.66 -21.38
CA LEU A 93 3.44 5.68 -20.83
C LEU A 93 2.92 5.06 -19.53
N VAL A 94 2.47 5.89 -18.58
CA VAL A 94 1.97 5.43 -17.29
C VAL A 94 0.72 4.56 -17.45
N GLN A 95 -0.26 4.99 -18.26
CA GLN A 95 -1.49 4.22 -18.45
C GLN A 95 -1.25 2.94 -19.25
N HIS A 96 -0.36 2.96 -20.24
CA HIS A 96 -0.05 1.78 -21.06
C HIS A 96 0.69 0.70 -20.25
N VAL A 97 1.63 1.09 -19.39
CA VAL A 97 2.47 0.14 -18.64
C VAL A 97 1.87 -0.24 -17.28
N LEU A 98 1.32 0.70 -16.52
CA LEU A 98 0.85 0.45 -15.14
C LEU A 98 -0.64 0.13 -15.06
N GLN A 99 -1.44 0.49 -16.08
CA GLN A 99 -2.90 0.33 -16.11
C GLN A 99 -3.61 0.86 -14.85
N SER A 100 -3.01 1.84 -14.18
CA SER A 100 -3.52 2.46 -12.95
C SER A 100 -3.39 3.98 -13.04
N SER A 101 -4.39 4.67 -12.50
CA SER A 101 -4.36 6.12 -12.33
C SER A 101 -3.73 6.56 -11.00
N TYR A 102 -3.45 5.60 -10.10
CA TYR A 102 -2.75 5.82 -8.83
C TYR A 102 -1.63 4.78 -8.67
N PRO A 103 -0.36 5.14 -8.95
CA PRO A 103 0.73 4.17 -9.02
C PRO A 103 1.47 3.94 -7.69
N PHE A 104 1.04 4.56 -6.60
CA PHE A 104 1.76 4.55 -5.31
C PHE A 104 1.22 3.53 -4.31
N ASP A 105 0.33 2.65 -4.74
CA ASP A 105 -0.21 1.55 -3.96
C ASP A 105 0.73 0.33 -3.89
N ARG A 106 1.62 0.18 -4.88
CA ARG A 106 2.58 -0.93 -4.99
C ARG A 106 3.98 -0.43 -5.33
N ALA A 107 5.00 -1.09 -4.78
CA ALA A 107 6.39 -0.68 -4.98
C ALA A 107 6.80 -0.75 -6.47
N ASP A 108 6.44 -1.83 -7.17
CA ASP A 108 6.75 -2.02 -8.60
C ASP A 108 6.17 -0.89 -9.48
N ARG A 109 4.89 -0.54 -9.27
CA ARG A 109 4.22 0.54 -9.98
C ARG A 109 4.86 1.89 -9.68
N CYS A 110 5.25 2.10 -8.43
CA CYS A 110 5.89 3.33 -8.00
C CYS A 110 7.24 3.55 -8.70
N PHE A 111 8.11 2.54 -8.76
CA PHE A 111 9.40 2.66 -9.45
C PHE A 111 9.22 2.81 -10.97
N LYS A 112 8.24 2.13 -11.57
CA LYS A 112 7.90 2.32 -12.99
C LYS A 112 7.39 3.75 -13.24
N PHE A 113 6.60 4.32 -12.34
CA PHE A 113 6.15 5.71 -12.45
C PHE A 113 7.34 6.68 -12.44
N VAL A 114 8.32 6.51 -11.55
CA VAL A 114 9.54 7.32 -11.52
C VAL A 114 10.27 7.26 -12.87
N LEU A 115 10.50 6.05 -13.38
CA LEU A 115 11.21 5.85 -14.65
C LEU A 115 10.46 6.46 -15.83
N LEU A 116 9.17 6.16 -15.97
CA LEU A 116 8.35 6.63 -17.10
C LEU A 116 8.11 8.14 -17.04
N GLY A 117 7.97 8.71 -15.84
CA GLY A 117 7.87 10.16 -15.64
C GLY A 117 9.17 10.87 -16.02
N GLY A 118 10.33 10.37 -15.58
CA GLY A 118 11.63 10.89 -16.01
C GLY A 118 11.84 10.79 -17.53
N LEU A 119 11.37 9.71 -18.16
CA LEU A 119 11.40 9.55 -19.62
C LEU A 119 10.48 10.56 -20.33
N SER A 120 9.30 10.88 -19.77
CA SER A 120 8.46 11.91 -20.38
C SER A 120 9.09 13.31 -20.33
N CYS A 121 9.85 13.62 -19.27
CA CYS A 121 10.54 14.91 -19.13
C CYS A 121 11.55 15.16 -20.27
N VAL A 122 12.07 14.11 -20.91
CA VAL A 122 12.95 14.21 -22.09
C VAL A 122 12.27 14.98 -23.23
N VAL A 123 10.96 14.84 -23.40
CA VAL A 123 10.20 15.51 -24.46
C VAL A 123 10.24 17.03 -24.27
N SER A 124 9.91 17.50 -23.07
CA SER A 124 9.93 18.93 -22.70
C SER A 124 11.35 19.50 -22.78
N ALA A 125 12.34 18.85 -22.14
CA ALA A 125 13.72 19.32 -22.16
C ALA A 125 14.28 19.43 -23.58
N THR A 126 13.97 18.47 -24.45
CA THR A 126 14.43 18.49 -25.85
C THR A 126 13.78 19.61 -26.65
N ILE A 127 12.45 19.74 -26.60
CA ILE A 127 11.71 20.75 -27.36
C ILE A 127 12.03 22.16 -26.81
N GLY A 128 12.05 22.31 -25.50
CA GLY A 128 12.34 23.57 -24.81
C GLY A 128 13.71 24.11 -25.16
N VAL A 129 14.77 23.32 -24.93
CA VAL A 129 16.15 23.77 -25.21
C VAL A 129 16.39 23.95 -26.71
N ALA A 130 15.87 23.07 -27.56
CA ALA A 130 15.97 23.26 -29.01
C ALA A 130 15.30 24.57 -29.46
N SER A 131 14.15 24.92 -28.87
CA SER A 131 13.45 26.17 -29.18
C SER A 131 14.22 27.41 -28.71
N LEU A 132 14.92 27.33 -27.56
CA LEU A 132 15.80 28.41 -27.11
C LEU A 132 16.99 28.61 -28.05
N CYS A 133 17.64 27.52 -28.48
CA CYS A 133 18.78 27.60 -29.40
C CYS A 133 18.36 28.10 -30.78
N LEU A 134 17.24 27.61 -31.33
CA LEU A 134 16.69 28.07 -32.62
C LEU A 134 16.21 29.52 -32.54
N GLY A 135 15.69 29.94 -31.40
CA GLY A 135 15.25 31.31 -31.13
C GLY A 135 16.39 32.29 -30.85
N GLY A 136 17.64 31.83 -30.79
CA GLY A 136 18.81 32.67 -30.49
C GLY A 136 18.94 33.09 -29.02
N PHE A 137 18.18 32.46 -28.11
CA PHE A 137 18.24 32.73 -26.66
C PHE A 137 19.29 31.89 -25.93
N ALA A 138 19.86 30.88 -26.58
CA ALA A 138 20.92 30.02 -26.06
C ALA A 138 21.89 29.60 -27.18
N ALA A 139 23.16 29.37 -26.84
CA ALA A 139 24.12 28.81 -27.78
C ALA A 139 23.96 27.28 -27.87
N TRP A 140 24.15 26.72 -29.07
CA TRP A 140 24.13 25.27 -29.28
C TRP A 140 25.22 24.54 -28.49
N THR A 141 26.31 25.21 -28.15
CA THR A 141 27.38 24.69 -27.28
C THR A 141 26.88 24.38 -25.87
N ASP A 142 25.90 25.13 -25.40
CA ASP A 142 25.35 25.00 -24.04
C ASP A 142 24.20 23.97 -23.98
N PHE A 143 23.79 23.44 -25.14
CA PHE A 143 22.65 22.54 -25.25
C PHE A 143 22.69 21.36 -24.26
N PRO A 144 23.79 20.58 -24.11
CA PRO A 144 23.81 19.43 -23.19
C PRO A 144 23.59 19.84 -21.73
N PHE A 145 24.14 21.00 -21.35
CA PHE A 145 24.03 21.53 -20.00
C PHE A 145 22.64 22.07 -19.70
N LEU A 146 22.08 22.89 -20.61
CA LEU A 146 20.71 23.39 -20.50
C LEU A 146 19.70 22.25 -20.53
N TRP A 147 19.93 21.23 -21.36
CA TRP A 147 19.08 20.05 -21.42
C TRP A 147 19.10 19.26 -20.11
N GLY A 148 20.29 19.03 -19.54
CA GLY A 148 20.43 18.31 -18.27
C GLY A 148 19.78 19.05 -17.09
N THR A 149 19.96 20.36 -17.01
CA THR A 149 19.34 21.21 -15.97
C THR A 149 17.82 21.28 -16.11
N TRP A 150 17.32 21.42 -17.35
CA TRP A 150 15.88 21.39 -17.62
C TRP A 150 15.25 20.05 -17.26
N TRP A 151 15.84 18.95 -17.73
CA TRP A 151 15.36 17.60 -17.43
C TRP A 151 15.34 17.31 -15.93
N LEU A 152 16.37 17.73 -15.20
CA LEU A 152 16.46 17.52 -13.76
C LEU A 152 15.40 18.35 -13.01
N GLY A 153 15.16 19.60 -13.44
CA GLY A 153 14.13 20.46 -12.88
C GLY A 153 12.70 19.93 -13.10
N ASP A 154 12.40 19.47 -14.32
CA ASP A 154 11.11 18.84 -14.67
C ASP A 154 10.92 17.53 -13.91
N THR A 155 11.94 16.66 -13.87
CA THR A 155 11.88 15.38 -13.14
C THR A 155 11.69 15.61 -11.63
N THR A 156 12.39 16.57 -11.04
CA THR A 156 12.25 16.89 -9.62
C THR A 156 10.86 17.47 -9.32
N GLY A 157 10.35 18.35 -10.20
CA GLY A 157 9.00 18.89 -10.12
C GLY A 157 7.93 17.80 -10.24
N LEU A 158 8.12 16.84 -11.14
CA LEU A 158 7.28 15.66 -11.31
C LEU A 158 7.25 14.83 -10.02
N LEU A 159 8.41 14.46 -9.49
CA LEU A 159 8.54 13.57 -8.33
C LEU A 159 8.03 14.20 -7.03
N LEU A 160 8.12 15.53 -6.89
CA LEU A 160 7.58 16.23 -5.73
C LEU A 160 6.08 16.44 -5.83
N VAL A 161 5.61 16.93 -6.98
CA VAL A 161 4.28 17.53 -7.08
C VAL A 161 3.24 16.53 -7.61
N ALA A 162 3.57 15.66 -8.57
CA ALA A 162 2.59 14.70 -9.07
C ALA A 162 2.10 13.73 -7.98
N PRO A 163 2.97 13.11 -7.17
CA PRO A 163 2.52 12.24 -6.09
C PRO A 163 1.72 12.99 -5.04
N LEU A 164 2.09 14.23 -4.71
CA LEU A 164 1.34 15.05 -3.74
C LEU A 164 -0.07 15.36 -4.25
N VAL A 165 -0.22 15.81 -5.49
CA VAL A 165 -1.52 16.13 -6.09
C VAL A 165 -2.40 14.89 -6.18
N LEU A 166 -1.84 13.78 -6.68
CA LEU A 166 -2.56 12.50 -6.76
C LEU A 166 -2.96 12.00 -5.37
N ALA A 167 -2.04 12.06 -4.39
CA ALA A 167 -2.32 11.67 -3.03
C ALA A 167 -3.45 12.52 -2.46
N LEU A 168 -3.40 13.86 -2.54
CA LEU A 168 -4.46 14.77 -2.04
C LEU A 168 -5.84 14.44 -2.60
N LEU A 169 -5.93 14.08 -3.89
CA LEU A 169 -7.19 13.82 -4.58
C LEU A 169 -7.69 12.37 -4.44
N HIS A 170 -6.84 11.42 -4.05
CA HIS A 170 -7.21 10.01 -3.86
C HIS A 170 -8.11 9.72 -2.64
N GLY A 171 -8.45 10.73 -1.84
CA GLY A 171 -9.40 10.60 -0.73
C GLY A 171 -8.96 9.74 0.47
N GLU A 172 -7.70 9.77 0.92
CA GLU A 172 -7.33 9.22 2.24
C GLU A 172 -8.14 9.96 3.33
N ASN A 173 -9.12 9.28 3.93
CA ASN A 173 -9.92 9.81 5.03
C ASN A 173 -9.07 9.87 6.31
N ILE A 174 -8.44 11.01 6.56
CA ILE A 174 -7.69 11.25 7.79
C ILE A 174 -8.68 11.46 8.93
N THR A 175 -8.73 10.50 9.86
CA THR A 175 -9.46 10.67 11.11
C THR A 175 -8.62 11.51 12.09
N TRP A 176 -9.08 12.74 12.34
CA TRP A 176 -8.41 13.70 13.22
C TRP A 176 -8.75 13.41 14.68
N LYS A 177 -7.98 12.52 15.30
CA LYS A 177 -7.98 12.33 16.76
C LYS A 177 -7.00 13.33 17.41
N PRO A 178 -7.23 13.80 18.66
CA PRO A 178 -6.34 14.76 19.33
C PRO A 178 -4.87 14.33 19.35
N ARG A 179 -4.62 13.03 19.58
CA ARG A 179 -3.28 12.45 19.51
C ARG A 179 -2.61 12.63 18.13
N ARG A 180 -3.38 12.50 17.04
CA ARG A 180 -2.86 12.64 15.68
C ARG A 180 -2.52 14.10 15.35
N VAL A 181 -3.28 15.06 15.91
CA VAL A 181 -2.95 16.49 15.79
C VAL A 181 -1.61 16.77 16.46
N ILE A 182 -1.38 16.25 17.67
CA ILE A 182 -0.10 16.37 18.38
C ILE A 182 1.04 15.76 17.56
N GLU A 183 0.83 14.57 16.98
CA GLU A 183 1.83 13.91 16.14
C GLU A 183 2.17 14.74 14.88
N VAL A 184 1.19 15.35 14.21
CA VAL A 184 1.43 16.22 13.05
C VAL A 184 2.12 17.52 13.45
N LEU A 185 1.76 18.12 14.60
CA LEU A 185 2.45 19.31 15.12
C LEU A 185 3.90 19.00 15.50
N ALA A 186 4.15 17.85 16.14
CA ALA A 186 5.50 17.40 16.44
C ALA A 186 6.32 17.18 15.16
N LEU A 187 5.72 16.55 14.13
CA LEU A 187 6.34 16.42 12.82
C LEU A 187 6.68 17.80 12.23
N LEU A 188 5.74 18.75 12.24
CA LEU A 188 5.96 20.09 11.71
C LEU A 188 7.12 20.80 12.42
N VAL A 189 7.14 20.78 13.75
CA VAL A 189 8.23 21.35 14.54
C VAL A 189 9.56 20.67 14.22
N SER A 190 9.58 19.34 14.13
CA SER A 190 10.79 18.61 13.76
C SER A 190 11.27 18.90 12.33
N VAL A 191 10.35 19.08 11.36
CA VAL A 191 10.69 19.53 10.00
C VAL A 191 11.34 20.91 10.06
N LEU A 192 10.76 21.86 10.80
CA LEU A 192 11.31 23.21 10.92
C LEU A 192 12.72 23.19 11.54
N ILE A 193 12.91 22.45 12.64
CA ILE A 193 14.21 22.31 13.29
C ILE A 193 15.24 21.68 12.36
N LEU A 194 14.90 20.57 11.68
CA LEU A 194 15.83 19.90 10.77
C LEU A 194 16.17 20.77 9.56
N THR A 195 15.19 21.48 9.02
CA THR A 195 15.39 22.38 7.89
C THR A 195 16.33 23.52 8.28
N ASP A 196 16.13 24.13 9.46
CA ASP A 196 17.01 25.16 9.99
C ASP A 196 18.42 24.62 10.33
N LEU A 197 18.51 23.41 10.89
CA LEU A 197 19.81 22.79 11.19
C LEU A 197 20.63 22.53 9.93
N VAL A 198 19.97 22.11 8.84
CA VAL A 198 20.63 21.80 7.55
C VAL A 198 20.92 23.08 6.76
N PHE A 199 19.97 24.01 6.67
CA PHE A 199 20.02 25.16 5.77
C PHE A 199 20.18 26.52 6.47
N GLY A 200 20.30 26.56 7.79
CA GLY A 200 20.42 27.80 8.59
C GLY A 200 21.86 28.30 8.79
N GLY A 201 22.87 27.59 8.30
CA GLY A 201 24.27 28.07 8.31
C GLY A 201 24.99 27.96 9.66
N TRP A 202 24.51 27.09 10.56
CA TRP A 202 25.05 26.90 11.91
C TRP A 202 26.46 26.32 11.96
N PHE A 203 26.89 25.59 10.93
CA PHE A 203 28.20 24.93 10.93
C PHE A 203 29.16 25.69 10.00
N HIS A 204 30.47 25.60 10.24
CA HIS A 204 31.47 26.20 9.32
C HIS A 204 32.29 25.12 8.60
N MET A 205 32.26 23.89 9.08
CA MET A 205 32.92 22.74 8.47
C MET A 205 32.04 22.16 7.36
N GLN A 206 32.49 22.25 6.11
CA GLN A 206 31.75 21.76 4.94
C GLN A 206 31.35 20.27 5.03
N VAL A 207 32.23 19.42 5.58
CA VAL A 207 31.95 17.96 5.70
C VAL A 207 30.74 17.68 6.62
N LEU A 208 30.62 18.40 7.75
CA LEU A 208 29.48 18.25 8.66
C LEU A 208 28.17 18.70 8.01
N HIS A 209 28.22 19.78 7.21
CA HIS A 209 27.05 20.28 6.50
C HIS A 209 26.47 19.25 5.51
N TYR A 210 27.30 18.52 4.75
CA TYR A 210 26.78 17.45 3.87
C TYR A 210 26.16 16.31 4.66
N ALA A 211 26.83 15.87 5.72
CA ALA A 211 26.35 14.75 6.54
C ALA A 211 24.96 15.06 7.13
N LEU A 212 24.71 16.30 7.54
CA LEU A 212 23.42 16.74 8.04
C LEU A 212 22.32 16.70 6.97
N ALA A 213 22.62 17.02 5.72
CA ALA A 213 21.63 16.94 4.65
C ALA A 213 21.10 15.51 4.45
N PHE A 214 21.93 14.48 4.66
CA PHE A 214 21.50 13.07 4.62
C PHE A 214 20.61 12.66 5.80
N THR A 215 20.59 13.43 6.90
CA THR A 215 19.66 13.16 8.03
C THR A 215 18.20 13.43 7.67
N LEU A 216 17.95 14.14 6.56
CA LEU A 216 16.60 14.31 6.02
C LEU A 216 15.98 12.97 5.57
N LEU A 217 16.78 12.02 5.08
CA LEU A 217 16.30 10.71 4.62
C LEU A 217 15.56 9.91 5.69
N PRO A 218 16.18 9.55 6.84
CA PRO A 218 15.48 8.78 7.87
C PRO A 218 14.26 9.52 8.42
N PHE A 219 14.28 10.86 8.44
CA PHE A 219 13.16 11.66 8.88
C PHE A 219 11.99 11.64 7.90
N PHE A 220 12.27 11.77 6.59
CA PHE A 220 11.26 11.64 5.56
C PHE A 220 10.69 10.22 5.48
N MET A 221 11.53 9.20 5.68
CA MET A 221 11.07 7.82 5.85
C MET A 221 10.09 7.76 7.01
N TRP A 222 10.46 8.25 8.20
CA TRP A 222 9.57 8.28 9.36
C TRP A 222 8.24 8.98 9.08
N ALA A 223 8.28 10.13 8.38
CA ALA A 223 7.08 10.85 7.97
C ALA A 223 6.17 10.00 7.06
N GLY A 224 6.75 9.32 6.05
CA GLY A 224 6.03 8.40 5.16
C GLY A 224 5.44 7.22 5.90
N PHE A 225 6.21 6.59 6.80
CA PHE A 225 5.77 5.48 7.63
C PHE A 225 4.58 5.83 8.53
N ARG A 226 4.65 6.99 9.19
CA ARG A 226 3.68 7.34 10.25
C ARG A 226 2.45 8.04 9.69
N PHE A 227 2.62 8.88 8.68
CA PHE A 227 1.60 9.81 8.23
C PHE A 227 1.12 9.58 6.79
N GLY A 228 1.80 8.72 6.03
CA GLY A 228 1.45 8.41 4.64
C GLY A 228 2.04 9.41 3.63
N LEU A 229 1.75 9.16 2.36
CA LEU A 229 2.40 9.84 1.23
C LEU A 229 2.10 11.34 1.22
N ARG A 230 0.85 11.73 1.50
CA ARG A 230 0.41 13.14 1.48
C ARG A 230 1.26 14.02 2.38
N ILE A 231 1.43 13.61 3.62
CA ILE A 231 2.11 14.41 4.64
C ILE A 231 3.62 14.40 4.39
N ALA A 232 4.19 13.25 4.01
CA ALA A 232 5.61 13.14 3.68
C ALA A 232 6.01 14.02 2.49
N MET A 233 5.24 13.99 1.39
CA MET A 233 5.49 14.83 0.22
C MET A 233 5.27 16.32 0.52
N SER A 234 4.32 16.66 1.39
CA SER A 234 4.11 18.05 1.82
C SER A 234 5.30 18.59 2.61
N ALA A 235 5.81 17.80 3.56
CA ALA A 235 7.01 18.14 4.32
C ALA A 235 8.21 18.28 3.38
N MET A 236 8.36 17.36 2.42
CA MET A 236 9.45 17.40 1.46
C MET A 236 9.40 18.61 0.52
N LEU A 237 8.20 19.00 0.06
CA LEU A 237 8.02 20.20 -0.73
C LEU A 237 8.43 21.45 0.05
N PHE A 238 8.13 21.52 1.35
CA PHE A 238 8.58 22.59 2.23
C PHE A 238 10.10 22.62 2.38
N VAL A 239 10.74 21.49 2.70
CA VAL A 239 12.21 21.40 2.82
C VAL A 239 12.89 21.76 1.49
N SER A 240 12.35 21.32 0.36
CA SER A 240 12.83 21.68 -0.97
C SER A 240 12.78 23.20 -1.20
N ALA A 241 11.65 23.85 -0.90
CA ALA A 241 11.51 25.30 -1.05
C ALA A 241 12.51 26.08 -0.17
N VAL A 242 12.69 25.68 1.09
CA VAL A 242 13.66 26.32 1.99
C VAL A 242 15.10 26.03 1.56
N GLY A 243 15.40 24.80 1.10
CA GLY A 243 16.71 24.43 0.61
C GLY A 243 17.11 25.22 -0.64
N ILE A 244 16.18 25.42 -1.58
CA ILE A 244 16.39 26.25 -2.78
C ILE A 244 16.63 27.70 -2.35
N TRP A 245 15.77 28.24 -1.49
CA TRP A 245 15.90 29.60 -0.97
C TRP A 245 17.25 29.83 -0.28
N GLY A 246 17.65 28.94 0.63
CA GLY A 246 18.93 29.01 1.34
C GLY A 246 20.11 28.98 0.37
N THR A 247 20.08 28.04 -0.59
CA THR A 247 21.16 27.88 -1.58
C THR A 247 21.33 29.15 -2.42
N ILE A 248 20.23 29.79 -2.83
CA ILE A 248 20.26 31.07 -3.57
C ILE A 248 20.86 32.20 -2.74
N HIS A 249 20.61 32.22 -1.43
CA HIS A 249 21.15 33.22 -0.51
C HIS A 249 22.55 32.88 -0.01
N GLY A 250 23.20 31.85 -0.56
CA GLY A 250 24.55 31.44 -0.18
C GLY A 250 24.63 30.74 1.18
N VAL A 251 23.51 30.20 1.67
CA VAL A 251 23.43 29.47 2.95
C VAL A 251 23.09 28.00 2.70
N GLY A 252 23.78 27.11 3.40
CA GLY A 252 23.50 25.68 3.39
C GLY A 252 24.59 24.83 2.72
N PRO A 253 24.37 23.50 2.67
CA PRO A 253 25.43 22.53 2.38
C PRO A 253 25.83 22.50 0.91
N PHE A 254 24.93 22.89 0.00
CA PHE A 254 25.12 22.71 -1.44
C PHE A 254 25.71 23.93 -2.14
N VAL A 255 25.99 25.02 -1.41
CA VAL A 255 26.53 26.25 -2.00
C VAL A 255 27.91 25.98 -2.62
N ARG A 256 28.05 26.35 -3.89
CA ARG A 256 29.27 26.26 -4.71
C ARG A 256 29.59 27.61 -5.32
N ALA A 257 30.73 27.69 -6.01
CA ALA A 257 31.08 28.86 -6.80
C ALA A 257 30.08 29.09 -7.95
N ASP A 258 29.60 28.00 -8.57
CA ASP A 258 28.51 28.05 -9.55
C ASP A 258 27.16 27.69 -8.89
N LEU A 259 26.18 28.56 -9.05
CA LEU A 259 24.83 28.34 -8.54
C LEU A 259 24.17 27.15 -9.22
N ASN A 260 24.42 26.93 -10.51
CA ASN A 260 23.83 25.78 -11.21
C ASN A 260 24.35 24.45 -10.65
N GLU A 261 25.66 24.37 -10.37
CA GLU A 261 26.25 23.23 -9.67
C GLU A 261 25.59 23.02 -8.29
N SER A 262 25.36 24.11 -7.56
CA SER A 262 24.69 24.08 -6.26
C SER A 262 23.27 23.50 -6.35
N LEU A 263 22.52 23.95 -7.36
CA LEU A 263 21.13 23.53 -7.60
C LEU A 263 21.05 22.09 -8.09
N VAL A 264 21.98 21.63 -8.93
CA VAL A 264 22.06 20.23 -9.37
C VAL A 264 22.30 19.30 -8.18
N LEU A 265 23.18 19.65 -7.25
CA LEU A 265 23.43 18.88 -6.03
C LEU A 265 22.18 18.82 -5.14
N LEU A 266 21.53 19.96 -4.92
CA LEU A 266 20.30 20.04 -4.14
C LEU A 266 19.18 19.22 -4.77
N GLN A 267 18.95 19.37 -6.08
CA GLN A 267 17.95 18.61 -6.83
C GLN A 267 18.24 17.11 -6.81
N SER A 268 19.51 16.70 -6.87
CA SER A 268 19.91 15.30 -6.75
C SER A 268 19.54 14.71 -5.38
N LEU A 269 19.80 15.44 -4.28
CA LEU A 269 19.37 15.01 -2.95
C LEU A 269 17.84 14.91 -2.86
N ILE A 270 17.12 15.91 -3.37
CA ILE A 270 15.66 15.92 -3.39
C ILE A 270 15.14 14.75 -4.24
N GLY A 271 15.72 14.46 -5.40
CA GLY A 271 15.34 13.31 -6.22
C GLY A 271 15.51 12.00 -5.46
N VAL A 272 16.67 11.79 -4.81
CA VAL A 272 16.93 10.60 -3.98
C VAL A 272 15.93 10.49 -2.83
N CYS A 273 15.67 11.58 -2.12
CA CYS A 273 14.69 11.61 -1.03
C CYS A 273 13.28 11.28 -1.54
N ALA A 274 12.87 11.81 -2.69
CA ALA A 274 11.53 11.61 -3.25
C ALA A 274 11.33 10.14 -3.64
N VAL A 275 12.29 9.58 -4.38
CA VAL A 275 12.27 8.15 -4.76
C VAL A 275 12.25 7.26 -3.50
N THR A 276 13.01 7.62 -2.46
CA THR A 276 13.04 6.87 -1.20
C THR A 276 11.68 6.90 -0.49
N ILE A 277 11.06 8.08 -0.35
CA ILE A 277 9.72 8.23 0.26
C ILE A 277 8.68 7.45 -0.53
N LEU A 278 8.69 7.63 -1.86
CA LEU A 278 7.75 7.01 -2.77
C LEU A 278 7.84 5.49 -2.69
N GLY A 279 9.05 4.93 -2.84
CA GLY A 279 9.30 3.49 -2.73
C GLY A 279 8.93 2.93 -1.36
N MET A 280 9.37 3.58 -0.27
CA MET A 280 9.09 3.10 1.09
C MET A 280 7.59 3.15 1.41
N THR A 281 6.90 4.25 1.07
CA THR A 281 5.45 4.37 1.33
C THR A 281 4.66 3.34 0.52
N ALA A 282 5.08 3.07 -0.72
CA ALA A 282 4.46 2.04 -1.56
C ALA A 282 4.70 0.61 -1.02
N VAL A 283 5.91 0.30 -0.54
CA VAL A 283 6.21 -0.98 0.15
C VAL A 283 5.33 -1.17 1.39
N LEU A 284 5.08 -0.09 2.13
CA LEU A 284 4.22 -0.15 3.32
C LEU A 284 2.75 -0.32 2.97
N ALA A 285 2.28 0.32 1.91
CA ALA A 285 0.94 0.12 1.39
C ALA A 285 0.72 -1.35 1.01
N GLU A 286 1.67 -1.93 0.28
CA GLU A 286 1.66 -3.34 -0.14
C GLU A 286 1.72 -4.31 1.05
N ARG A 287 2.56 -4.03 2.05
CA ARG A 287 2.65 -4.82 3.29
C ARG A 287 1.33 -4.78 4.06
N ASN A 288 0.73 -3.59 4.22
CA ASN A 288 -0.53 -3.44 4.95
C ASN A 288 -1.69 -4.16 4.25
N GLU A 289 -1.75 -4.12 2.92
CA GLU A 289 -2.74 -4.87 2.14
C GLU A 289 -2.58 -6.38 2.37
N THR A 290 -1.34 -6.88 2.30
CA THR A 290 -1.01 -8.29 2.54
C THR A 290 -1.37 -8.72 3.96
N GLU A 291 -1.04 -7.92 4.98
CA GLU A 291 -1.39 -8.21 6.38
C GLU A 291 -2.91 -8.23 6.60
N GLN A 292 -3.67 -7.36 5.94
CA GLN A 292 -5.13 -7.37 6.01
C GLN A 292 -5.74 -8.62 5.38
N VAL A 293 -5.20 -9.07 4.24
CA VAL A 293 -5.62 -10.32 3.58
C VAL A 293 -5.33 -11.53 4.46
N VAL A 294 -4.13 -11.60 5.06
CA VAL A 294 -3.78 -12.70 5.98
C VAL A 294 -4.72 -12.70 7.20
N ASN A 295 -4.99 -11.54 7.78
CA ASN A 295 -5.88 -11.42 8.94
C ASN A 295 -7.34 -11.77 8.61
N SER A 296 -7.83 -11.43 7.42
CA SER A 296 -9.18 -11.79 7.00
C SER A 296 -9.31 -13.28 6.74
N LEU A 297 -8.32 -13.90 6.09
CA LEU A 297 -8.25 -15.36 5.90
C LEU A 297 -8.18 -16.09 7.24
N ASN A 298 -7.34 -15.62 8.18
CA ASN A 298 -7.27 -16.20 9.52
C ASN A 298 -8.61 -16.14 10.25
N ARG A 299 -9.35 -15.02 10.17
CA ARG A 299 -10.70 -14.92 10.75
C ARG A 299 -11.67 -15.90 10.11
N ILE A 300 -11.66 -16.02 8.78
CA ILE A 300 -12.54 -16.94 8.06
C ILE A 300 -12.20 -18.39 8.44
N LEU A 301 -10.92 -18.74 8.51
CA LEU A 301 -10.47 -20.07 8.94
C LEU A 301 -10.89 -20.37 10.37
N GLN A 302 -10.71 -19.43 11.31
CA GLN A 302 -11.16 -19.58 12.69
C GLN A 302 -12.67 -19.77 12.78
N GLN A 303 -13.46 -19.06 11.98
CA GLN A 303 -14.91 -19.26 11.90
C GLN A 303 -15.28 -20.64 11.38
N ARG A 304 -14.64 -21.12 10.31
CA ARG A 304 -14.88 -22.47 9.76
C ARG A 304 -14.49 -23.58 10.73
N VAL A 305 -13.33 -23.45 11.39
CA VAL A 305 -12.89 -24.40 12.41
C VAL A 305 -13.84 -24.41 13.62
N GLY A 306 -14.27 -23.23 14.08
CA GLY A 306 -15.25 -23.10 15.17
C GLY A 306 -16.60 -23.73 14.84
N ALA A 307 -17.11 -23.51 13.62
CA ALA A 307 -18.35 -24.14 13.15
C ALA A 307 -18.23 -25.67 13.10
N GLY A 308 -17.13 -26.20 12.55
CA GLY A 308 -16.88 -27.64 12.51
C GLY A 308 -16.75 -28.27 13.90
N ALA A 309 -16.12 -27.57 14.86
CA ALA A 309 -16.03 -28.04 16.25
C ALA A 309 -17.41 -28.09 16.93
N GLN A 310 -18.28 -27.09 16.67
CA GLN A 310 -19.65 -27.08 17.18
C GLN A 310 -20.49 -28.21 16.57
N GLU A 311 -20.38 -28.44 15.26
CA GLU A 311 -21.06 -29.53 14.57
C GLU A 311 -20.61 -30.89 15.11
N LEU A 312 -19.30 -31.11 15.26
CA LEU A 312 -18.76 -32.34 15.85
C LEU A 312 -19.28 -32.55 17.28
N THR A 313 -19.31 -31.49 18.09
CA THR A 313 -19.83 -31.56 19.46
C THR A 313 -21.33 -31.89 19.48
N ALA A 314 -22.11 -31.33 18.54
CA ALA A 314 -23.53 -31.63 18.39
C ALA A 314 -23.77 -33.09 17.97
N VAL A 315 -22.98 -33.61 17.01
CA VAL A 315 -23.02 -35.01 16.57
C VAL A 315 -22.67 -35.94 17.73
N LEU A 316 -21.59 -35.66 18.47
CA LEU A 316 -21.19 -36.46 19.64
C LEU A 316 -22.27 -36.46 20.73
N ARG A 317 -22.93 -35.31 20.98
CA ARG A 317 -24.04 -35.22 21.95
C ARG A 317 -25.27 -36.01 21.46
N ALA A 318 -25.65 -35.86 20.20
CA ALA A 318 -26.78 -36.60 19.64
C ALA A 318 -26.53 -38.12 19.65
N LEU A 319 -25.29 -38.55 19.39
CA LEU A 319 -24.90 -39.95 19.49
C LEU A 319 -25.05 -40.47 20.93
N LYS A 320 -24.54 -39.72 21.92
CA LYS A 320 -24.64 -40.09 23.33
C LYS A 320 -26.10 -40.15 23.82
N ASP A 321 -26.92 -39.17 23.45
CA ASP A 321 -28.35 -39.14 23.78
C ASP A 321 -29.11 -40.32 23.15
N SER A 322 -28.75 -40.70 21.91
CA SER A 322 -29.31 -41.87 21.23
C SER A 322 -28.91 -43.18 21.93
N GLU A 323 -27.65 -43.31 22.35
CA GLU A 323 -27.15 -44.47 23.09
C GLU A 323 -27.86 -44.62 24.45
N GLU A 324 -28.02 -43.53 25.20
CA GLU A 324 -28.72 -43.54 26.49
C GLU A 324 -30.22 -43.88 26.32
N ARG A 325 -30.91 -43.33 25.31
CA ARG A 325 -32.30 -43.68 25.01
C ARG A 325 -32.46 -45.15 24.63
N PHE A 326 -31.56 -45.67 23.79
CA PHE A 326 -31.56 -47.09 23.44
C PHE A 326 -31.38 -47.97 24.67
N ARG A 327 -30.42 -47.64 25.55
CA ARG A 327 -30.22 -48.35 26.82
C ARG A 327 -31.48 -48.35 27.69
N LEU A 328 -32.12 -47.20 27.88
CA LEU A 328 -33.35 -47.10 28.66
C LEU A 328 -34.52 -47.89 28.06
N LEU A 329 -34.64 -47.96 26.73
CA LEU A 329 -35.64 -48.78 26.06
C LEU A 329 -35.39 -50.26 26.32
N VAL A 330 -34.14 -50.72 26.15
CA VAL A 330 -33.76 -52.11 26.39
C VAL A 330 -33.97 -52.52 27.85
N ASP A 331 -33.56 -51.67 28.80
CA ASP A 331 -33.66 -51.93 30.23
C ASP A 331 -35.13 -52.08 30.69
N ASN A 332 -36.06 -51.35 30.08
CA ASN A 332 -37.49 -51.36 30.45
C ASN A 332 -38.33 -52.44 29.75
N VAL A 333 -37.80 -53.16 28.74
CA VAL A 333 -38.54 -54.27 28.11
C VAL A 333 -38.62 -55.45 29.08
N GLN A 334 -39.84 -55.81 29.51
CA GLN A 334 -40.07 -56.85 30.51
C GLN A 334 -40.46 -58.21 29.89
N ASP A 335 -41.05 -58.21 28.69
CA ASP A 335 -41.57 -59.43 28.04
C ASP A 335 -40.49 -60.23 27.30
N TYR A 336 -39.27 -59.68 27.18
CA TYR A 336 -38.14 -60.30 26.51
C TYR A 336 -36.85 -60.18 27.32
N ALA A 337 -36.08 -61.27 27.36
CA ALA A 337 -34.75 -61.30 27.96
C ALA A 337 -33.72 -60.79 26.94
N VAL A 338 -33.20 -59.59 27.16
CA VAL A 338 -32.18 -58.97 26.31
C VAL A 338 -30.91 -58.78 27.14
N PHE A 339 -29.84 -59.42 26.71
CA PHE A 339 -28.54 -59.34 27.36
C PHE A 339 -27.44 -59.45 26.31
N MET A 340 -26.33 -58.75 26.54
CA MET A 340 -25.14 -58.79 25.69
C MET A 340 -24.09 -59.74 26.28
N LEU A 341 -23.33 -60.39 25.39
CA LEU A 341 -22.14 -61.15 25.75
C LEU A 341 -20.90 -60.42 25.22
N ASP A 342 -19.79 -60.52 25.94
CA ASP A 342 -18.49 -60.12 25.41
C ASP A 342 -17.96 -61.15 24.39
N ARG A 343 -16.79 -60.85 23.80
CA ARG A 343 -16.15 -61.73 22.80
C ARG A 343 -15.79 -63.13 23.33
N ASN A 344 -15.76 -63.30 24.65
CA ASN A 344 -15.40 -64.54 25.32
C ASN A 344 -16.63 -65.25 25.92
N GLY A 345 -17.85 -64.75 25.68
CA GLY A 345 -19.10 -65.37 26.16
C GLY A 345 -19.53 -64.97 27.58
N TRP A 346 -18.92 -63.93 28.16
CA TRP A 346 -19.30 -63.40 29.48
C TRP A 346 -20.42 -62.37 29.36
N ILE A 347 -21.40 -62.44 30.27
CA ILE A 347 -22.57 -61.58 30.27
C ILE A 347 -22.17 -60.15 30.66
N ALA A 348 -22.41 -59.19 29.77
CA ALA A 348 -21.98 -57.80 29.89
C ALA A 348 -23.14 -56.83 30.18
N SER A 349 -24.37 -57.18 29.83
CA SER A 349 -25.57 -56.40 30.17
C SER A 349 -26.70 -57.33 30.58
N TRP A 350 -27.66 -56.81 31.34
CA TRP A 350 -28.79 -57.58 31.84
C TRP A 350 -29.99 -56.65 32.05
N ASN A 351 -31.07 -56.85 31.30
CA ASN A 351 -32.29 -56.03 31.41
C ASN A 351 -33.32 -56.64 32.37
N ILE A 352 -34.36 -55.88 32.75
CA ILE A 352 -35.42 -56.34 33.68
C ILE A 352 -36.17 -57.57 33.15
N GLY A 353 -36.40 -57.65 31.83
CA GLY A 353 -37.00 -58.82 31.23
C GLY A 353 -36.15 -60.08 31.39
N ALA A 354 -34.82 -59.97 31.30
CA ALA A 354 -33.90 -61.07 31.57
C ALA A 354 -33.94 -61.50 33.03
N GLU A 355 -34.01 -60.57 33.98
CA GLU A 355 -34.19 -60.89 35.40
C GLU A 355 -35.47 -61.68 35.64
N ARG A 356 -36.60 -61.23 35.06
CA ARG A 356 -37.89 -61.91 35.21
C ARG A 356 -37.96 -63.28 34.56
N ILE A 357 -37.44 -63.40 33.34
CA ILE A 357 -37.57 -64.63 32.54
C ILE A 357 -36.54 -65.68 32.97
N LYS A 358 -35.31 -65.27 33.31
CA LYS A 358 -34.21 -66.17 33.68
C LYS A 358 -34.01 -66.33 35.18
N GLY A 359 -34.61 -65.46 36.00
CA GLY A 359 -34.63 -65.60 37.46
C GLY A 359 -33.36 -65.18 38.19
N TYR A 360 -32.41 -64.54 37.51
CA TYR A 360 -31.17 -64.02 38.11
C TYR A 360 -31.20 -62.49 38.17
N GLN A 361 -30.74 -61.91 39.28
CA GLN A 361 -30.52 -60.46 39.37
C GLN A 361 -29.28 -60.05 38.57
N ALA A 362 -29.26 -58.83 38.03
CA ALA A 362 -28.13 -58.30 37.27
C ALA A 362 -26.80 -58.41 38.05
N THR A 363 -26.81 -58.15 39.37
CA THR A 363 -25.64 -58.24 40.25
C THR A 363 -25.08 -59.65 40.41
N GLU A 364 -25.88 -60.68 40.11
CA GLU A 364 -25.51 -62.08 40.30
C GLU A 364 -24.94 -62.72 39.02
N ILE A 365 -25.39 -62.23 37.86
CA ILE A 365 -25.17 -62.88 36.56
C ILE A 365 -24.25 -62.10 35.63
N ILE A 366 -24.17 -60.76 35.76
CA ILE A 366 -23.19 -59.95 35.01
C ILE A 366 -21.79 -60.37 35.43
N GLY A 367 -20.91 -60.60 34.44
CA GLY A 367 -19.57 -61.14 34.67
C GLY A 367 -19.51 -62.65 34.87
N ARG A 368 -20.63 -63.39 34.71
CA ARG A 368 -20.62 -64.85 34.58
C ARG A 368 -20.65 -65.28 33.11
N HIS A 369 -20.11 -66.47 32.83
CA HIS A 369 -20.14 -67.04 31.50
C HIS A 369 -21.54 -67.61 31.20
N TYR A 370 -22.07 -67.37 30.00
CA TYR A 370 -23.45 -67.69 29.65
C TYR A 370 -23.77 -69.21 29.60
N SER A 371 -22.74 -70.05 29.64
CA SER A 371 -22.88 -71.51 29.75
C SER A 371 -23.68 -71.95 30.98
N CYS A 372 -23.82 -71.10 32.01
CA CYS A 372 -24.67 -71.37 33.17
C CYS A 372 -26.17 -71.52 32.85
N PHE A 373 -26.62 -71.11 31.67
CA PHE A 373 -27.99 -71.35 31.20
C PHE A 373 -28.21 -72.72 30.54
N TYR A 374 -27.16 -73.53 30.40
CA TYR A 374 -27.19 -74.86 29.80
C TYR A 374 -27.10 -75.93 30.89
N THR A 375 -27.64 -77.12 30.61
CA THR A 375 -27.49 -78.26 31.53
C THR A 375 -26.04 -78.76 31.54
N PRO A 376 -25.60 -79.45 32.61
CA PRO A 376 -24.23 -79.99 32.68
C PRO A 376 -23.86 -80.87 31.48
N GLU A 377 -24.81 -81.66 30.97
CA GLU A 377 -24.62 -82.52 29.79
C GLU A 377 -24.40 -81.70 28.51
N ASP A 378 -25.12 -80.59 28.36
CA ASP A 378 -24.98 -79.67 27.21
C ASP A 378 -23.65 -78.90 27.27
N VAL A 379 -23.18 -78.55 28.47
CA VAL A 379 -21.88 -77.90 28.66
C VAL A 379 -20.74 -78.86 28.31
N VAL A 380 -20.82 -80.12 28.75
CA VAL A 380 -19.82 -81.16 28.45
C VAL A 380 -19.77 -81.49 26.96
N THR A 381 -20.90 -81.45 26.26
CA THR A 381 -20.97 -81.66 24.80
C THR A 381 -20.55 -80.44 23.99
N GLY A 382 -20.10 -79.35 24.64
CA GLY A 382 -19.57 -78.15 23.98
C GLY A 382 -20.62 -77.29 23.28
N ARG A 383 -21.90 -77.55 23.56
CA ARG A 383 -23.06 -76.90 22.94
C ARG A 383 -23.08 -75.37 23.13
N PRO A 384 -22.67 -74.82 24.30
CA PRO A 384 -22.46 -73.38 24.44
C PRO A 384 -21.43 -72.87 23.43
N GLN A 385 -20.19 -73.36 23.44
CA GLN A 385 -19.14 -72.86 22.55
C GLN A 385 -19.54 -72.86 21.07
N SER A 386 -20.22 -73.91 20.61
CA SER A 386 -20.76 -74.01 19.25
C SER A 386 -21.80 -72.94 18.94
N ASN A 387 -22.72 -72.66 19.85
CA ASN A 387 -23.72 -71.60 19.69
C ASN A 387 -23.10 -70.20 19.71
N LEU A 388 -22.06 -69.98 20.53
CA LEU A 388 -21.34 -68.71 20.57
C LEU A 388 -20.59 -68.44 19.25
N ILE A 389 -19.92 -69.46 18.70
CA ILE A 389 -19.23 -69.38 17.41
C ILE A 389 -20.24 -69.14 16.28
N ALA A 390 -21.38 -69.83 16.30
CA ALA A 390 -22.45 -69.62 15.32
C ALA A 390 -23.03 -68.20 15.37
N ALA A 391 -23.16 -67.62 16.57
CA ALA A 391 -23.64 -66.25 16.76
C ALA A 391 -22.58 -65.17 16.41
N ALA A 392 -21.28 -65.49 16.48
CA ALA A 392 -20.19 -64.57 16.15
C ALA A 392 -19.74 -64.62 14.67
N GLY A 393 -20.20 -65.62 13.91
CA GLY A 393 -19.84 -65.87 12.51
C GLY A 393 -20.86 -65.40 11.45
N ALA A 394 -21.92 -64.69 11.88
CA ALA A 394 -22.86 -63.96 11.02
C ALA A 394 -22.65 -62.46 11.21
#